data_AF-A0A6P8HZY0-F1
#
_entry.id   AF-A0A6P8HZY0-F1
#
_cell.length_a   1.000
_cell.length_b   1.000
_cell.length_c   1.000
_cell.angle_alpha   90.00
_cell.angle_beta   90.00
_cell.angle_gamma   90.00
#
_symmetry.space_group_name_H-M   'P 1'
#
loop_
_entity.id
_entity.type
_entity.pdbx_description
1 polymer ?
#
loop_
_entity_poly.entity_id
_entity_poly.type
_entity_poly.pdbx_seq_one_letter_code
_entity_poly.pdbx_strand_id
1 'polypeptide(L)'
;MMKNTEKQEQLVKGGQIENSPKVLTTSIKNLMDWEEFRGKMTFIFEIFGILESAVSTGISNNSKTFILKDDTGSIRCTFWEMTYRCIGSMDRMKRSFNCVTVRPSTLAELHSAKISIACAQLVMQAYIATFRED
;
A
#
# COMPACT_ATOMS: atom_id res chain seq x y z
N MET A 1 -6.73 -41.42 37.48
CA MET A 1 -5.96 -40.61 36.51
C MET A 1 -6.65 -40.74 35.17
N MET A 2 -7.32 -39.70 34.67
CA MET A 2 -7.76 -39.49 33.27
C MET A 2 -8.94 -38.50 33.25
N LYS A 3 -8.64 -37.20 33.10
CA LYS A 3 -9.56 -36.18 32.58
C LYS A 3 -8.71 -35.03 32.03
N ASN A 4 -8.34 -35.08 30.75
CA ASN A 4 -7.76 -33.90 30.10
C ASN A 4 -7.89 -33.87 28.56
N THR A 5 -8.82 -34.64 27.97
CA THR A 5 -8.92 -34.72 26.50
C THR A 5 -10.09 -33.89 25.93
N GLU A 6 -11.02 -33.41 26.75
CA GLU A 6 -12.24 -32.74 26.25
C GLU A 6 -12.10 -31.22 26.01
N LYS A 7 -10.93 -30.62 26.26
CA LYS A 7 -10.74 -29.15 26.12
C LYS A 7 -10.22 -28.69 24.75
N GLN A 8 -9.91 -29.58 23.81
CA GLN A 8 -9.35 -29.20 22.50
C GLN A 8 -10.35 -29.19 21.33
N GLU A 9 -11.58 -29.70 21.49
CA GLU A 9 -12.54 -29.79 20.36
C GLU A 9 -13.56 -28.65 20.27
N GLN A 10 -13.47 -27.63 21.12
CA GLN A 10 -14.55 -26.63 21.24
C GLN A 10 -14.28 -25.25 20.60
N LEU A 11 -13.53 -25.18 19.49
CA LEU A 11 -13.35 -23.92 18.74
C LEU A 11 -13.97 -23.87 17.34
N VAL A 12 -14.64 -24.92 16.86
CA VAL A 12 -15.31 -24.89 15.54
C VAL A 12 -16.82 -25.10 15.70
N LYS A 13 -17.47 -24.20 16.44
CA LYS A 13 -18.93 -24.03 16.30
C LYS A 13 -19.16 -23.03 15.18
N GLY A 14 -19.75 -23.52 14.09
CA GLY A 14 -20.07 -22.77 12.88
C GLY A 14 -20.89 -21.52 13.19
N GLY A 15 -20.19 -20.39 13.29
CA GLY A 15 -20.75 -19.07 13.03
C GLY A 15 -20.68 -18.81 11.53
N GLN A 16 -21.65 -18.07 11.01
CA GLN A 16 -21.67 -17.61 9.63
C GLN A 16 -20.27 -17.16 9.19
N ILE A 17 -19.81 -17.63 8.04
CA ILE A 17 -18.53 -17.22 7.48
C ILE A 17 -18.67 -15.74 7.16
N GLU A 18 -18.25 -14.88 8.08
CA GLU A 18 -18.10 -13.47 7.80
C GLU A 18 -17.13 -13.37 6.61
N ASN A 19 -17.61 -12.80 5.51
CA ASN A 19 -16.81 -12.53 4.30
C ASN A 19 -15.78 -11.40 4.52
N SER A 20 -15.39 -11.17 5.77
CA SER A 20 -14.36 -10.21 6.13
C SER A 20 -12.97 -10.85 5.90
N PRO A 21 -12.05 -10.16 5.20
CA PRO A 21 -10.68 -10.64 5.08
C PRO A 21 -10.06 -10.76 6.48
N LYS A 22 -9.65 -11.97 6.87
CA LYS A 22 -8.97 -12.21 8.14
C LYS A 22 -7.47 -12.01 7.94
N VAL A 23 -6.88 -11.17 8.79
CA VAL A 23 -5.43 -11.03 8.88
C VAL A 23 -4.91 -12.04 9.90
N LEU A 24 -3.97 -12.88 9.49
CA LEU A 24 -3.34 -13.89 10.35
C LEU A 24 -1.87 -13.55 10.56
N THR A 25 -1.47 -13.37 11.82
CA THR A 25 -0.08 -13.21 12.20
C THR A 25 0.61 -14.58 12.20
N THR A 26 1.71 -14.72 11.48
CA THR A 26 2.41 -16.01 11.34
C THR A 26 3.90 -15.85 11.02
N SER A 27 4.64 -16.95 11.00
CA SER A 27 6.05 -16.98 10.57
C SER A 27 6.19 -17.16 9.06
N ILE A 28 7.38 -16.85 8.52
CA ILE A 28 7.69 -17.03 7.09
C ILE A 28 7.52 -18.50 6.70
N LYS A 29 8.00 -19.44 7.52
CA LYS A 29 7.82 -20.88 7.24
C LYS A 29 6.34 -21.26 7.11
N ASN A 30 5.50 -20.86 8.06
CA ASN A 30 4.07 -21.18 8.02
C ASN A 30 3.38 -20.55 6.81
N LEU A 31 3.76 -19.32 6.44
CA LEU A 31 3.24 -18.66 5.24
C LEU A 31 3.54 -19.49 3.98
N MET A 32 4.75 -20.05 3.87
CA MET A 32 5.14 -20.92 2.75
C MET A 32 4.41 -22.26 2.79
N ASP A 33 4.30 -22.88 3.98
CA ASP A 33 3.60 -24.15 4.15
C ASP A 33 2.10 -24.05 3.78
N TRP A 34 1.46 -22.90 4.08
CA TRP A 34 0.03 -22.72 3.84
C TRP A 34 -0.31 -22.22 2.42
N GLU A 35 0.69 -21.98 1.57
CA GLU A 35 0.46 -21.58 0.18
C GLU A 35 -0.38 -22.64 -0.58
N GLU A 36 -0.27 -23.93 -0.21
CA GLU A 36 -1.07 -25.00 -0.83
C GLU A 36 -2.59 -24.81 -0.70
N PHE A 37 -3.05 -23.98 0.24
CA PHE A 37 -4.46 -23.67 0.47
C PHE A 37 -4.96 -22.42 -0.26
N ARG A 38 -4.13 -21.78 -1.09
CA ARG A 38 -4.38 -20.47 -1.74
C ARG A 38 -5.62 -20.37 -2.66
N GLY A 39 -6.35 -21.45 -2.90
CA GLY A 39 -7.63 -21.44 -3.62
C GLY A 39 -8.87 -21.74 -2.78
N LYS A 40 -8.69 -22.18 -1.53
CA LYS A 40 -9.80 -22.60 -0.65
C LYS A 40 -10.27 -21.50 0.28
N MET A 41 -9.39 -20.54 0.59
CA MET A 41 -9.64 -19.47 1.55
C MET A 41 -8.89 -18.20 1.13
N THR A 42 -9.47 -17.03 1.39
CA THR A 42 -8.78 -15.74 1.21
C THR A 42 -8.08 -15.35 2.51
N PHE A 43 -6.74 -15.44 2.52
CA PHE A 43 -5.93 -15.01 3.66
C PHE A 43 -5.17 -13.73 3.36
N ILE A 44 -5.04 -12.89 4.39
CA ILE A 44 -4.02 -11.85 4.47
C ILE A 44 -3.11 -12.24 5.62
N PHE A 45 -1.79 -12.15 5.43
CA PHE A 45 -0.82 -12.50 6.47
C PHE A 45 -0.10 -11.26 6.98
N GLU A 46 0.15 -11.25 8.28
CA GLU A 46 1.08 -10.34 8.94
C GLU A 46 2.32 -11.16 9.35
N ILE A 47 3.51 -10.69 8.96
CA ILE A 47 4.79 -11.32 9.27
C ILE A 47 5.75 -10.27 9.85
N PHE A 48 6.61 -10.69 10.77
CA PHE A 48 7.62 -9.83 11.40
C PHE A 48 9.00 -10.38 11.11
N GLY A 49 9.96 -9.50 10.84
CA GLY A 49 11.32 -9.91 10.54
C GLY A 49 12.27 -8.73 10.44
N ILE A 50 13.55 -9.05 10.24
CA ILE A 50 14.60 -8.09 9.95
C ILE A 50 14.81 -7.98 8.44
N LEU A 51 15.25 -6.81 7.99
CA LEU A 51 15.63 -6.60 6.60
C LEU A 51 16.99 -7.26 6.34
N GLU A 52 17.03 -8.32 5.52
CA GLU A 52 18.27 -9.05 5.20
C GLU A 52 18.98 -8.47 3.96
N SER A 53 18.26 -7.77 3.08
CA SER A 53 18.85 -7.11 1.90
C SER A 53 18.68 -5.60 1.93
N ALA A 54 19.56 -4.88 1.23
CA ALA A 54 19.27 -3.50 0.86
C ALA A 54 17.97 -3.42 0.06
N VAL A 55 17.21 -2.34 0.24
CA VAL A 55 16.01 -2.07 -0.56
C VAL A 55 16.44 -1.68 -1.96
N SER A 56 16.05 -2.46 -2.97
CA SER A 56 16.33 -2.18 -4.37
C SER A 56 15.09 -1.63 -5.07
N THR A 57 15.26 -0.66 -5.96
CA THR A 57 14.20 -0.23 -6.88
C THR A 57 13.98 -1.32 -7.91
N GLY A 58 12.74 -1.78 -8.08
CA GLY A 58 12.39 -2.81 -9.06
C GLY A 58 12.28 -2.26 -10.49
N ILE A 59 12.08 -3.18 -11.44
CA ILE A 59 12.09 -2.91 -12.89
C ILE A 59 11.01 -1.89 -13.31
N SER A 60 9.88 -1.90 -12.61
CA SER A 60 8.88 -0.86 -12.68
C SER A 60 9.29 0.28 -11.73
N ASN A 61 9.43 1.50 -12.24
CA ASN A 61 10.02 2.69 -11.57
C ASN A 61 9.45 3.09 -10.20
N ASN A 62 8.43 2.40 -9.70
CA ASN A 62 7.81 2.65 -8.41
C ASN A 62 7.73 1.41 -7.51
N SER A 63 8.36 0.28 -7.87
CA SER A 63 8.44 -0.85 -6.96
C SER A 63 9.74 -0.80 -6.15
N LYS A 64 9.67 -1.26 -4.92
CA LYS A 64 10.83 -1.54 -4.07
C LYS A 64 10.80 -3.00 -3.68
N THR A 65 11.91 -3.71 -3.84
CA THR A 65 12.04 -5.10 -3.44
C THR A 65 13.08 -5.24 -2.34
N PHE A 66 12.84 -6.14 -1.40
CA PHE A 66 13.75 -6.45 -0.31
C PHE A 66 13.54 -7.88 0.19
N ILE A 67 14.52 -8.41 0.93
CA ILE A 67 14.41 -9.70 1.61
C ILE A 67 14.12 -9.43 3.08
N LEU A 68 13.02 -10.00 3.57
CA LEU A 68 12.65 -10.02 4.98
C LEU A 68 12.98 -11.40 5.56
N LYS A 69 13.58 -11.44 6.74
CA LYS A 69 14.00 -12.66 7.42
C LYS A 69 13.48 -12.71 8.84
N ASP A 70 12.97 -13.87 9.23
CA ASP A 70 12.68 -14.22 10.62
C ASP A 70 13.56 -15.41 11.07
N ASP A 71 13.27 -15.98 12.22
CA ASP A 71 13.97 -17.16 12.75
C ASP A 71 13.63 -18.46 12.00
N THR A 72 12.60 -18.43 11.15
CA THR A 72 12.09 -19.60 10.41
C THR A 72 12.43 -19.60 8.93
N GLY A 73 12.78 -18.46 8.34
CA GLY A 73 13.15 -18.36 6.93
C GLY A 73 13.34 -16.93 6.42
N SER A 74 13.49 -16.80 5.11
CA SER A 74 13.57 -15.51 4.40
C SER A 74 12.56 -15.49 3.24
N ILE A 75 11.96 -14.33 2.98
CA ILE A 75 11.01 -14.10 1.88
C ILE A 75 11.32 -12.81 1.14
N ARG A 76 11.13 -12.82 -0.18
CA ARG A 76 11.21 -11.60 -1.00
C ARG A 76 9.91 -10.83 -0.92
N CYS A 77 9.97 -9.60 -0.45
CA CYS A 77 8.85 -8.67 -0.42
C CYS A 77 8.93 -7.68 -1.59
N THR A 78 7.77 -7.28 -2.11
CA THR A 78 7.64 -6.18 -3.08
C THR A 78 6.66 -5.16 -2.55
N PHE A 79 7.11 -3.91 -2.44
CA PHE A 79 6.31 -2.76 -2.05
C PHE A 79 6.16 -1.81 -3.25
N TRP A 80 4.95 -1.32 -3.51
CA TRP A 80 4.66 -0.44 -4.64
C TRP A 80 4.39 0.97 -4.14
N GLU A 81 5.25 1.92 -4.49
CA GLU A 81 5.01 3.35 -4.31
C GLU A 81 3.93 3.80 -5.30
N MET A 82 2.85 4.36 -4.78
CA MET A 82 1.78 4.91 -5.62
C MET A 82 1.85 6.42 -5.61
N THR A 83 2.04 7.02 -6.79
CA THR A 83 1.87 8.47 -6.96
C THR A 83 0.42 8.78 -7.33
N TYR A 84 -0.21 9.71 -6.62
CA TYR A 84 -1.59 10.11 -6.87
C TYR A 84 -1.67 11.46 -7.56
N ARG A 85 -2.59 11.56 -8.51
CA ARG A 85 -3.01 12.81 -9.13
C ARG A 85 -4.25 13.31 -8.41
N CYS A 86 -4.15 14.52 -7.88
CA CYS A 86 -5.25 15.21 -7.22
C CYS A 86 -5.60 16.47 -8.01
N ILE A 87 -6.89 16.71 -8.26
CA ILE A 87 -7.38 18.01 -8.75
C ILE A 87 -8.29 18.58 -7.69
N GLY A 88 -8.15 19.85 -7.36
CA GLY A 88 -8.93 20.49 -6.33
C GLY A 88 -8.59 21.96 -6.16
N SER A 89 -9.08 22.55 -5.07
CA SER A 89 -8.85 23.93 -4.70
C SER A 89 -8.31 24.05 -3.28
N MET A 90 -7.63 25.15 -2.99
CA MET A 90 -7.08 25.43 -1.66
C MET A 90 -8.10 26.17 -0.79
N ASP A 91 -8.48 25.57 0.34
CA ASP A 91 -9.15 26.28 1.42
C ASP A 91 -8.08 26.98 2.27
N ARG A 92 -7.97 28.31 2.12
CA ARG A 92 -6.98 29.12 2.83
C ARG A 92 -7.20 29.16 4.34
N MET A 93 -8.46 29.12 4.79
CA MET A 93 -8.79 29.22 6.22
C MET A 93 -8.36 27.94 6.96
N LYS A 94 -8.64 26.78 6.37
CA LYS A 94 -8.32 25.47 6.95
C LYS A 94 -6.93 24.97 6.60
N ARG A 95 -6.24 25.66 5.68
CA ARG A 95 -4.97 25.23 5.09
C ARG A 95 -5.06 23.81 4.49
N SER A 96 -6.20 23.46 3.91
CA SER A 96 -6.48 22.14 3.35
C SER A 96 -6.71 22.22 1.84
N PHE A 97 -6.26 21.19 1.12
CA PHE A 97 -6.53 21.05 -0.31
C PHE A 97 -7.77 20.18 -0.52
N ASN A 98 -8.87 20.78 -0.98
CA ASN A 98 -10.14 20.10 -1.17
C ASN A 98 -10.13 19.41 -2.54
N CYS A 99 -9.80 18.13 -2.55
CA CYS A 99 -9.75 17.32 -3.77
C CYS A 99 -11.17 17.11 -4.34
N VAL A 100 -11.35 17.49 -5.60
CA VAL A 100 -12.51 17.11 -6.42
C VAL A 100 -12.29 15.71 -7.02
N THR A 101 -11.05 15.37 -7.36
CA THR A 101 -10.68 14.03 -7.85
C THR A 101 -9.37 13.57 -7.22
N VAL A 102 -9.28 12.28 -6.92
CA VAL A 102 -8.05 11.60 -6.47
C VAL A 102 -7.97 10.28 -7.21
N ARG A 103 -6.87 10.04 -7.93
CA ARG A 103 -6.60 8.75 -8.57
C ARG A 103 -5.12 8.49 -8.74
N PRO A 104 -4.69 7.23 -8.95
CA PRO A 104 -3.31 6.95 -9.34
C PRO A 104 -2.91 7.74 -10.58
N SER A 105 -1.67 8.22 -10.59
CA SER A 105 -1.04 8.88 -11.73
C SER A 105 -0.47 7.85 -12.68
N THR A 106 -0.62 8.07 -13.97
CA THR A 106 0.09 7.30 -14.99
C THR A 106 1.51 7.82 -15.18
N LEU A 107 2.42 6.98 -15.68
CA LEU A 107 3.80 7.41 -15.98
C LEU A 107 3.84 8.54 -17.03
N ALA A 108 2.94 8.51 -18.02
CA ALA A 108 2.84 9.56 -19.04
C ALA A 108 2.46 10.92 -18.42
N GLU A 109 1.51 10.93 -17.47
CA GLU A 109 1.16 12.16 -16.74
C GLU A 109 2.31 12.69 -15.90
N LEU A 110 3.04 11.81 -15.21
CA LEU A 110 4.20 12.21 -14.42
C LEU A 110 5.33 12.79 -15.28
N HIS A 111 5.55 12.21 -16.46
CA HIS A 111 6.54 12.70 -17.41
C HIS A 111 6.19 14.11 -17.90
N SER A 112 4.94 14.33 -18.30
CA SER A 112 4.46 15.61 -18.81
C SER A 112 4.25 16.67 -17.71
N ALA A 113 4.06 16.26 -16.45
CA ALA A 113 3.75 17.15 -15.34
C ALA A 113 4.79 18.27 -15.19
N LYS A 114 6.08 17.98 -15.36
CA LYS A 114 7.16 18.98 -15.23
C LYS A 114 6.97 20.15 -16.20
N ILE A 115 6.66 19.83 -17.46
CA ILE A 115 6.46 20.83 -18.51
C ILE A 115 5.15 21.59 -18.24
N SER A 116 4.07 20.89 -17.90
CA SER A 116 2.79 21.52 -17.57
C SER A 116 2.89 22.49 -16.39
N ILE A 117 3.65 22.14 -15.34
CA ILE A 117 3.89 23.01 -14.18
C ILE A 117 4.65 24.28 -14.62
N ALA A 118 5.72 24.13 -15.40
CA ALA A 118 6.51 25.27 -15.88
C ALA A 118 5.65 26.23 -16.74
N CYS A 119 4.88 25.70 -17.69
CA CYS A 119 3.96 26.50 -18.50
C CYS A 119 2.88 27.20 -17.65
N ALA A 120 2.24 26.46 -16.73
CA ALA A 120 1.21 27.03 -15.86
C ALA A 120 1.75 28.16 -14.98
N GLN A 121 2.97 28.02 -14.48
CA GLN A 121 3.63 29.07 -13.70
C GLN A 121 3.86 30.34 -14.52
N LEU A 122 4.38 30.22 -15.75
CA LEU A 122 4.58 31.37 -16.64
C LEU A 122 3.26 32.09 -16.95
N VAL A 123 2.23 31.34 -17.32
CA VAL A 123 0.89 31.89 -17.62
C VAL A 123 0.32 32.59 -16.39
N MET A 124 0.41 31.97 -15.21
CA MET A 124 -0.13 32.55 -13.99
C MET A 124 0.63 33.82 -13.56
N GLN A 125 1.95 33.84 -13.75
CA GLN A 125 2.77 35.03 -13.45
C GLN A 125 2.39 36.21 -14.36
N ALA A 126 2.24 35.96 -15.66
CA ALA A 126 1.78 36.98 -16.60
C ALA A 126 0.37 37.48 -16.24
N TYR A 127 -0.55 36.56 -15.91
CA TYR A 127 -1.91 36.91 -15.50
C TYR A 127 -1.96 37.69 -14.18
N ILE A 128 -1.08 37.40 -13.22
CA ILE A 128 -0.98 38.18 -11.97
C ILE A 128 -0.45 39.59 -12.25
N ALA A 129 0.46 39.76 -13.21
CA ALA A 129 1.03 41.06 -13.54
C ALA A 129 -0.03 42.05 -14.06
N THR A 130 -1.04 41.58 -14.82
CA THR A 130 -2.10 42.45 -15.33
C THR A 130 -2.93 43.09 -14.22
N PHE A 131 -3.10 42.44 -13.07
CA PHE A 131 -3.80 43.02 -11.92
C PHE A 131 -2.96 44.01 -11.09
N ARG A 132 -1.66 44.15 -11.40
CA ARG A 132 -0.79 45.11 -10.72
C ARG A 132 -0.66 46.43 -11.48
N GLU A 133 -1.19 46.49 -12.70
CA GLU A 133 -1.13 47.64 -13.59
C GLU A 133 -2.39 48.54 -13.49
N ASP A 134 -3.39 48.12 -12.71
CA ASP A 134 -4.58 48.89 -12.26
C ASP A 134 -4.40 49.40 -10.81
#